data_AF-A0A1J6JN77-F1
#
_entry.id   AF-A0A1J6JN77-F1
#
_cell.length_a   1.000
_cell.length_b   1.000
_cell.length_c   1.000
_cell.angle_alpha   90.00
_cell.angle_beta   90.00
_cell.angle_gamma   90.00
#
_symmetry.space_group_name_H-M   'P 1'
#
loop_
_entity.id
_entity.type
_entity.pdbx_description
1 polymer ?
#
loop_
_entity_poly.entity_id
_entity_poly.type
_entity_poly.pdbx_seq_one_letter_code
_entity_poly.pdbx_strand_id
1 'polypeptide(L)'
;MTLAMKRDQANDQNYYNGGNVDENMIILRKRIQEMKMIEKNYEPPTEWMDWEKNIYVNYNSSICEAMGLLQYLLMNTRPSLALGMVVLIALSVPTSTFFVLFHLVEFTKGVLAGIHIC
;
A
#
# COMPACT_ATOMS: atom_id res chain seq x y z
N MET A 1 -49.58 -11.76 -1.13
CA MET A 1 -48.36 -11.03 -0.66
C MET A 1 -47.09 -11.82 -1.03
N THR A 2 -46.96 -12.28 -2.28
CA THR A 2 -45.89 -13.22 -2.71
C THR A 2 -45.21 -12.81 -4.01
N LEU A 3 -45.72 -11.77 -4.69
CA LEU A 3 -45.13 -11.26 -5.94
C LEU A 3 -44.11 -10.12 -5.70
N ALA A 4 -44.19 -9.43 -4.57
CA ALA A 4 -43.23 -8.36 -4.23
C ALA A 4 -41.85 -8.95 -3.83
N MET A 5 -41.83 -9.99 -3.00
CA MET A 5 -40.58 -10.63 -2.53
C MET A 5 -39.74 -11.26 -3.65
N LYS A 6 -40.37 -11.70 -4.75
CA LYS A 6 -39.63 -12.34 -5.86
C LYS A 6 -38.89 -11.33 -6.76
N ARG A 7 -39.27 -10.05 -6.74
CA ARG A 7 -38.61 -9.00 -7.55
C ARG A 7 -37.33 -8.50 -6.91
N ASP A 8 -37.29 -8.42 -5.58
CA ASP A 8 -36.09 -7.97 -4.86
C ASP A 8 -34.94 -8.99 -4.97
N GLN A 9 -35.25 -10.28 -4.92
CA GLN A 9 -34.25 -11.34 -5.02
C GLN A 9 -33.60 -11.45 -6.41
N ALA A 10 -34.30 -11.03 -7.48
CA ALA A 10 -33.75 -10.98 -8.83
C ALA A 10 -32.86 -9.75 -9.06
N ASN A 11 -33.08 -8.66 -8.30
CA ASN A 11 -32.30 -7.44 -8.42
C ASN A 11 -30.96 -7.54 -7.67
N ASP A 12 -30.92 -8.27 -6.56
CA ASP A 12 -29.68 -8.49 -5.81
C ASP A 12 -28.66 -9.35 -6.57
N GLN A 13 -29.13 -10.33 -7.37
CA GLN A 13 -28.23 -11.17 -8.17
C GLN A 13 -27.46 -10.37 -9.24
N ASN A 14 -28.01 -9.26 -9.70
CA ASN A 14 -27.37 -8.45 -10.75
C ASN A 14 -26.29 -7.52 -10.18
N TYR A 15 -26.34 -7.19 -8.89
CA TYR A 15 -25.36 -6.33 -8.24
C TYR A 15 -24.02 -7.04 -7.98
N TYR A 16 -24.06 -8.36 -7.72
CA TYR A 16 -22.85 -9.17 -7.54
C TYR A 16 -22.09 -9.46 -8.84
N ASN A 17 -22.71 -9.26 -10.01
CA ASN A 17 -22.06 -9.52 -11.31
C ASN A 17 -21.24 -8.31 -11.82
N GLY A 18 -21.40 -7.12 -11.22
CA GLY A 18 -20.67 -5.92 -11.60
C GLY A 18 -19.19 -5.91 -11.18
N GLY A 19 -18.85 -6.56 -10.07
CA GLY A 19 -17.47 -6.58 -9.54
C GLY A 19 -16.50 -7.41 -10.39
N ASN A 20 -16.99 -8.47 -11.03
CA ASN A 20 -16.15 -9.38 -11.82
C ASN A 20 -15.59 -8.73 -13.10
N VAL A 21 -16.31 -7.74 -13.65
CA VAL A 21 -15.83 -6.97 -14.81
C VAL A 21 -14.68 -6.06 -14.41
N ASP A 22 -14.79 -5.38 -13.26
CA ASP A 22 -13.77 -4.44 -12.80
C ASP A 22 -12.47 -5.18 -12.43
N GLU A 23 -12.59 -6.35 -11.81
CA GLU A 23 -11.46 -7.23 -11.48
C GLU A 23 -10.74 -7.72 -12.74
N ASN A 24 -11.51 -8.12 -13.76
CA ASN A 24 -10.95 -8.53 -15.05
C ASN A 24 -10.29 -7.35 -15.79
N MET A 25 -10.82 -6.12 -15.65
CA MET A 25 -10.23 -4.91 -16.21
C MET A 25 -8.92 -4.51 -15.53
N ILE A 26 -8.78 -4.74 -14.22
CA ILE A 26 -7.52 -4.53 -13.48
C ILE A 26 -6.46 -5.54 -13.94
N ILE A 27 -6.82 -6.82 -14.08
CA ILE A 27 -5.93 -7.87 -14.58
C ILE A 27 -5.47 -7.56 -16.01
N LEU A 28 -6.37 -7.07 -16.87
CA LEU A 28 -6.03 -6.65 -18.24
C LEU A 28 -5.02 -5.49 -18.24
N ARG A 29 -5.23 -4.45 -17.42
CA ARG A 29 -4.28 -3.32 -17.32
C ARG A 29 -2.92 -3.78 -16.81
N LYS A 30 -2.88 -4.68 -15.82
CA LYS A 30 -1.65 -5.29 -15.30
C LYS A 30 -0.90 -6.02 -16.42
N ARG A 31 -1.57 -6.90 -17.16
CA ARG A 31 -0.95 -7.66 -18.25
C ARG A 31 -0.47 -6.77 -19.39
N ILE A 32 -1.23 -5.73 -19.76
CA ILE A 32 -0.80 -4.76 -20.78
C ILE A 32 0.46 -4.02 -20.32
N GLN A 33 0.54 -3.61 -19.05
CA GLN A 33 1.74 -2.99 -18.51
C GLN A 33 2.92 -3.97 -18.45
N GLU A 34 2.73 -5.18 -17.95
CA GLU A 34 3.77 -6.24 -17.93
C GLU A 34 4.31 -6.50 -19.35
N MET A 35 3.41 -6.69 -20.32
CA MET A 35 3.79 -6.97 -21.70
C MET A 35 4.49 -5.77 -22.36
N LYS A 36 4.07 -4.54 -22.03
CA LYS A 36 4.73 -3.31 -22.46
C LYS A 36 6.11 -3.13 -21.82
N MET A 37 6.31 -3.57 -20.58
CA MET A 37 7.62 -3.53 -19.90
C MET A 37 8.59 -4.56 -20.50
N ILE A 38 8.08 -5.74 -20.90
CA ILE A 38 8.85 -6.79 -21.59
C ILE A 38 9.21 -6.36 -23.02
N GLU A 39 8.25 -5.82 -23.77
CA GLU A 39 8.44 -5.39 -25.16
C GLU A 39 9.42 -4.22 -25.28
N LYS A 40 9.44 -3.31 -24.29
CA LYS A 40 10.37 -2.17 -24.29
C LYS A 40 11.79 -2.50 -23.86
N ASN A 41 12.11 -3.76 -23.50
CA ASN A 41 13.35 -4.10 -22.79
C ASN A 41 13.63 -3.07 -21.69
N TYR A 42 12.74 -2.99 -20.69
CA TYR A 42 12.92 -2.05 -19.58
C TYR A 42 14.18 -2.43 -18.79
N GLU A 43 15.34 -1.96 -19.24
CA GLU A 43 16.57 -1.96 -18.46
C GLU A 43 16.36 -0.95 -17.34
N PRO A 44 16.31 -1.39 -16.07
CA PRO A 44 16.29 -0.44 -14.96
C PRO A 44 17.52 0.47 -15.11
N PRO A 45 17.39 1.79 -14.86
CA PRO A 45 18.48 2.74 -15.03
C PRO A 45 19.77 2.18 -14.44
N THR A 46 20.87 2.21 -15.20
CA THR A 46 22.13 1.58 -14.82
C THR A 46 22.68 2.14 -13.50
N GLU A 47 22.25 3.35 -13.12
CA GLU A 47 22.56 4.03 -11.86
C GLU A 47 21.86 3.43 -10.61
N TRP A 48 20.87 2.54 -10.78
CA TRP A 48 20.17 1.93 -9.66
C TRP A 48 21.00 0.84 -9.00
N MET A 49 21.01 0.87 -7.68
CA MET A 49 21.72 -0.10 -6.86
C MET A 49 20.96 -1.44 -6.87
N ASP A 50 21.67 -2.57 -6.72
CA ASP A 50 21.06 -3.91 -6.88
C ASP A 50 19.88 -4.17 -5.93
N TRP A 51 19.87 -3.52 -4.76
CA TRP A 51 18.75 -3.60 -3.83
C TRP A 51 17.51 -2.82 -4.33
N GLU A 52 17.70 -1.67 -5.00
CA GLU A 52 16.60 -0.89 -5.58
C GLU A 52 15.94 -1.65 -6.73
N LYS A 53 16.75 -2.32 -7.56
CA LYS A 53 16.27 -3.21 -8.62
C LYS A 53 15.47 -4.38 -8.04
N ASN A 54 15.93 -4.99 -6.95
CA ASN A 54 15.21 -6.06 -6.26
C ASN A 54 13.88 -5.58 -5.64
N ILE A 55 13.83 -4.36 -5.11
CA ILE A 55 12.59 -3.79 -4.59
C ILE A 55 11.61 -3.50 -5.73
N TYR A 56 12.06 -2.95 -6.85
CA TYR A 56 11.20 -2.54 -7.97
C TYR A 56 10.40 -3.70 -8.58
N VAL A 57 11.02 -4.88 -8.72
CA VAL A 57 10.35 -6.09 -9.23
C VAL A 57 9.17 -6.49 -8.34
N ASN A 58 9.32 -6.37 -7.03
CA ASN A 58 8.27 -6.72 -6.07
C ASN A 58 7.30 -5.55 -5.79
N TYR A 59 7.74 -4.30 -6.03
CA TYR A 59 7.01 -3.07 -5.76
C TYR A 59 5.69 -3.02 -6.53
N ASN A 60 5.71 -3.34 -7.83
CA ASN A 60 4.53 -3.18 -8.67
C ASN A 60 3.41 -4.17 -8.28
N SER A 61 3.76 -5.40 -7.90
CA SER A 61 2.77 -6.40 -7.47
C SER A 61 2.25 -6.10 -6.07
N SER A 62 3.15 -5.86 -5.11
CA SER A 62 2.76 -5.61 -3.71
C SER A 62 1.97 -4.31 -3.54
N ILE A 63 2.27 -3.27 -4.32
CA ILE A 63 1.53 -2.00 -4.23
C ILE A 63 0.19 -2.06 -4.94
N CYS A 64 0.10 -2.74 -6.08
CA CYS A 64 -1.20 -2.91 -6.74
C CYS A 64 -2.17 -3.68 -5.82
N GLU A 65 -1.68 -4.71 -5.14
CA GLU A 65 -2.45 -5.46 -4.14
C GLU A 65 -2.77 -4.61 -2.90
N ALA A 66 -1.79 -3.90 -2.34
CA ALA A 66 -2.01 -3.02 -1.19
C ALA A 66 -3.00 -1.87 -1.50
N MET A 67 -2.95 -1.33 -2.72
CA MET A 67 -3.86 -0.28 -3.19
C MET A 67 -5.27 -0.86 -3.40
N GLY A 68 -5.40 -2.06 -3.95
CA GLY A 68 -6.68 -2.76 -4.08
C GLY A 68 -7.30 -3.08 -2.72
N LEU A 69 -6.50 -3.53 -1.75
CA LEU A 69 -6.94 -3.72 -0.36
C LEU A 69 -7.34 -2.40 0.29
N LEU A 70 -6.56 -1.34 0.10
CA LEU A 70 -6.88 -0.01 0.62
C LEU A 70 -8.19 0.50 0.03
N GLN A 71 -8.40 0.31 -1.28
CA GLN A 71 -9.61 0.70 -1.98
C GLN A 71 -10.82 -0.12 -1.52
N TYR A 72 -10.67 -1.43 -1.34
CA TYR A 72 -11.68 -2.31 -0.75
C TYR A 72 -12.04 -1.89 0.68
N LEU A 73 -11.04 -1.56 1.50
CA LEU A 73 -11.23 -1.05 2.86
C LEU A 73 -11.94 0.31 2.85
N LEU A 74 -11.57 1.25 1.96
CA LEU A 74 -12.25 2.53 1.83
C LEU A 74 -13.71 2.38 1.36
N MET A 75 -14.00 1.41 0.50
CA MET A 75 -15.34 1.19 -0.01
C MET A 75 -16.26 0.53 1.04
N ASN A 76 -15.70 -0.33 1.90
CA ASN A 76 -16.46 -1.12 2.87
C ASN A 76 -16.47 -0.56 4.30
N THR A 77 -15.54 0.34 4.65
CA THR A 77 -15.47 0.98 5.97
C THR A 77 -15.77 2.46 5.90
N ARG A 78 -16.28 3.06 6.99
CA ARG A 78 -16.46 4.51 7.05
C ARG A 78 -15.11 5.17 6.72
N PRO A 79 -15.02 6.05 5.70
CA PRO A 79 -13.75 6.53 5.13
C PRO A 79 -12.78 7.17 6.14
N SER A 80 -13.26 7.55 7.33
CA SER A 80 -12.44 8.04 8.44
C SER A 80 -11.52 6.98 9.07
N LEU A 81 -11.93 5.71 9.11
CA LEU A 81 -11.15 4.66 9.79
C LEU A 81 -9.93 4.25 8.96
N ALA A 82 -10.12 4.05 7.66
CA ALA A 82 -9.03 3.71 6.74
C ALA A 82 -7.96 4.81 6.70
N LEU A 83 -8.38 6.08 6.64
CA LEU A 83 -7.48 7.22 6.69
C LEU A 83 -6.72 7.28 8.03
N GLY A 84 -7.38 6.95 9.15
CA GLY A 84 -6.74 6.83 10.46
C GLY A 84 -5.64 5.78 10.48
N MET A 85 -5.85 4.60 9.90
CA MET A 85 -4.84 3.53 9.86
C MET A 85 -3.64 3.91 8.98
N VAL A 86 -3.88 4.55 7.83
CA VAL A 86 -2.79 5.05 6.97
C VAL A 86 -1.95 6.09 7.71
N VAL A 87 -2.59 7.03 8.40
CA VAL A 87 -1.90 8.04 9.21
C VAL A 87 -1.12 7.40 10.36
N LEU A 88 -1.68 6.40 11.05
CA LEU A 88 -0.97 5.66 12.10
C LEU A 88 0.29 4.96 11.56
N ILE A 89 0.19 4.30 10.40
CA ILE A 89 1.35 3.65 9.76
C ILE A 89 2.38 4.72 9.36
N ALA A 90 1.93 5.79 8.70
CA ALA A 90 2.79 6.88 8.26
C ALA A 90 3.48 7.61 9.43
N LEU A 91 2.85 7.70 10.60
CA LEU A 91 3.43 8.29 11.80
C LEU A 91 4.32 7.31 12.57
N SER A 92 4.11 6.00 12.46
CA SER A 92 4.92 5.01 13.21
C SER A 92 6.41 5.09 12.89
N VAL A 93 6.75 5.27 11.60
CA VAL A 93 8.12 5.40 11.11
C VAL A 93 8.82 6.66 11.64
N PRO A 94 8.30 7.90 11.46
CA PRO A 94 8.93 9.10 12.01
C PRO A 94 8.95 9.10 13.54
N THR A 95 7.96 8.50 14.21
CA THR A 95 7.96 8.40 15.68
C THR A 95 9.12 7.51 16.17
N SER A 96 9.34 6.35 15.55
CA SER A 96 10.48 5.48 15.88
C SER A 96 11.82 6.19 15.63
N THR A 97 11.97 6.83 14.47
CA THR A 97 13.18 7.60 14.12
C THR A 97 13.45 8.72 15.13
N PHE A 98 12.41 9.44 15.55
CA PHE A 98 12.54 10.50 16.56
C PHE A 98 13.05 9.96 17.89
N PHE A 99 12.51 8.84 18.37
CA PHE A 99 12.96 8.20 19.61
C PHE A 99 14.43 7.77 19.53
N VAL A 100 14.84 7.15 18.42
CA VAL A 100 16.25 6.73 18.22
C VAL A 100 17.19 7.94 18.24
N LEU A 101 16.84 9.02 17.53
CA LEU A 101 17.62 10.25 17.51
C LEU A 101 17.69 10.90 18.89
N PHE A 102 16.57 10.93 19.62
CA PHE A 102 16.51 11.48 20.97
C PHE A 102 17.46 10.74 21.92
N HIS A 103 17.39 9.40 21.94
CA HIS A 103 18.28 8.59 22.75
C HIS A 103 19.75 8.74 22.35
N LEU A 104 20.05 8.89 21.06
CA LEU A 104 21.42 9.11 20.59
C LEU A 104 21.97 10.47 21.03
N VAL A 105 21.16 11.52 20.98
CA VAL A 105 21.53 12.85 21.48
C VAL A 105 21.75 12.82 22.99
N GLU A 106 20.89 12.14 23.76
CA GLU A 106 21.08 12.03 25.20
C GLU A 106 22.32 11.23 25.58
N PHE A 107 22.58 10.13 24.87
CA PHE A 107 23.79 9.34 25.03
C PHE A 107 25.05 10.16 24.73
N THR A 108 25.09 10.89 23.60
CA THR A 108 26.24 11.74 23.26
C THR A 108 26.48 12.86 24.28
N LYS A 109 25.41 13.45 24.85
CA LYS A 109 25.54 14.43 25.94
C LYS A 109 26.10 13.80 27.22
N GLY A 110 25.65 12.60 27.57
CA GLY A 110 26.18 11.85 28.73
C GLY A 110 27.65 11.47 28.57
N VAL A 111 28.03 10.99 27.38
CA VAL A 111 29.44 10.70 27.04
C VAL A 111 30.27 11.97 27.08
N LEU A 112 29.82 13.08 26.47
CA LEU A 112 30.54 14.35 26.49
C LEU A 112 30.72 14.90 27.91
N ALA A 113 29.69 14.81 28.76
CA ALA A 113 29.77 15.19 30.17
C ALA A 113 30.74 14.29 30.94
N GLY A 114 30.75 12.98 30.68
CA GLY A 114 31.71 12.05 31.29
C GLY A 114 33.15 12.33 30.88
N ILE A 115 33.40 12.65 29.61
CA ILE A 115 34.73 13.00 29.11
C ILE A 115 35.21 14.35 29.68
N HIS A 116 34.30 15.29 29.97
CA HIS A 116 34.63 16.59 30.56
C HIS A 116 34.85 16.55 32.09
N ILE A 117 34.45 15.45 32.74
CA ILE A 117 34.64 15.21 34.19
C ILE A 117 35.91 14.36 34.45
N CYS A 118 36.42 13.64 33.45
CA CYS A 118 37.73 12.99 33.48
C CYS A 118 38.86 13.97 33.14
#